data_AF-A0A7S2DHW9-F1
#
_entry.id   AF-A0A7S2DHW9-F1
#
_cell.length_a   1.000
_cell.length_b   1.000
_cell.length_c   1.000
_cell.angle_alpha   90.00
_cell.angle_beta   90.00
_cell.angle_gamma   90.00
#
_symmetry.space_group_name_H-M   'P 1'
#
loop_
_entity.id
_entity.type
_entity.pdbx_description
1 polymer ?
#
loop_
_entity_poly.entity_id
_entity_poly.type
_entity_poly.pdbx_seq_one_letter_code
_entity_poly.pdbx_strand_id
1 'polypeptide(L)'
;VARTRVQSFSIGRSIDQETMSTHTLAQLQGVYNFQYAGGEFEVSLRSGGRFFCQNYQQPADWSWDPPTGKISINWKKYGAYELIQDKEITEGADARCFTGSLKDKPESWRKMSFKRDFTKAEMQLFDSEWEFIHKDGSFPVKFKADGYNHFICDQFPSHSHWKLENGASATPTLFINWGKYGEYELVIDADGENMTGGAKGNQDNWRKAKRKGKMDDTGDVHVHDH
;
A
#
# COMPACT_ATOMS: atom_id res chain seq x y z
N VAL A 1 -39.08 -15.58 67.18
CA VAL A 1 -37.68 -15.78 66.75
C VAL A 1 -37.68 -16.18 65.28
N ALA A 2 -37.60 -15.20 64.37
CA ALA A 2 -37.59 -15.44 62.93
C ALA A 2 -36.16 -15.34 62.40
N ARG A 3 -35.66 -16.40 61.75
CA ARG A 3 -34.32 -16.46 61.15
C ARG A 3 -34.38 -15.95 59.71
N THR A 4 -33.80 -14.78 59.46
CA THR A 4 -33.56 -14.25 58.12
C THR A 4 -32.36 -14.97 57.49
N ARG A 5 -32.58 -15.65 56.37
CA ARG A 5 -31.56 -16.34 55.59
C ARG A 5 -30.92 -15.35 54.62
N VAL A 6 -29.65 -15.02 54.85
CA VAL A 6 -28.85 -14.20 53.91
C VAL A 6 -28.44 -15.08 52.74
N GLN A 7 -28.92 -14.78 51.53
CA GLN A 7 -28.42 -15.37 50.29
C GLN A 7 -27.20 -14.55 49.83
N SER A 8 -26.03 -15.16 49.89
CA SER A 8 -24.81 -14.66 49.25
C SER A 8 -24.88 -14.89 47.74
N PHE A 9 -24.97 -13.82 46.96
CA PHE A 9 -24.80 -13.86 45.51
C PHE A 9 -23.31 -13.77 45.16
N SER A 10 -22.73 -14.87 44.67
CA SER A 10 -21.42 -14.85 44.03
C SER A 10 -21.58 -14.39 42.59
N ILE A 11 -21.16 -13.16 42.29
CA ILE A 11 -21.00 -12.66 40.93
C ILE A 11 -19.69 -13.23 40.39
N GLY A 12 -19.76 -14.39 39.75
CA GLY A 12 -18.68 -14.88 38.91
C GLY A 12 -18.61 -14.02 37.65
N ARG A 13 -17.65 -13.10 37.58
CA ARG A 13 -17.26 -12.46 36.32
C ARG A 13 -16.73 -13.55 35.39
N SER A 14 -17.47 -13.82 34.32
CA SER A 14 -16.98 -14.58 33.18
C SER A 14 -15.67 -13.94 32.71
N ILE A 15 -14.64 -14.75 32.54
CA ILE A 15 -13.40 -14.38 31.88
C ILE A 15 -13.78 -13.91 30.48
N ASP A 16 -13.45 -12.66 30.16
CA ASP A 16 -13.67 -12.06 28.85
C ASP A 16 -12.97 -12.92 27.79
N GLN A 17 -13.75 -13.53 26.89
CA GLN A 17 -13.21 -14.06 25.65
C GLN A 17 -12.73 -12.85 24.85
N GLU A 18 -11.42 -12.62 24.88
CA GLU A 18 -10.75 -11.61 24.10
C GLU A 18 -11.12 -11.83 22.63
N THR A 19 -11.99 -10.96 22.09
CA THR A 19 -12.37 -10.98 20.68
C THR A 19 -11.12 -10.69 19.86
N MET A 20 -10.53 -11.75 19.33
CA MET A 20 -9.40 -11.73 18.39
C MET A 20 -9.82 -10.97 17.13
N SER A 21 -8.91 -10.17 16.57
CA SER A 21 -9.19 -9.51 15.29
C SER A 21 -9.28 -10.56 14.17
N THR A 22 -10.32 -10.47 13.36
CA THR A 22 -10.61 -11.44 12.28
C THR A 22 -10.02 -11.06 10.93
N HIS A 23 -9.32 -9.92 10.85
CA HIS A 23 -8.76 -9.43 9.60
C HIS A 23 -7.59 -10.30 9.12
N THR A 24 -7.65 -10.70 7.85
CA THR A 24 -6.52 -11.25 7.10
C THR A 24 -5.61 -10.13 6.59
N LEU A 25 -4.36 -10.45 6.29
CA LEU A 25 -3.40 -9.51 5.69
C LEU A 25 -3.95 -8.87 4.40
N ALA A 26 -4.71 -9.62 3.60
CA ALA A 26 -5.31 -9.10 2.36
C ALA A 26 -6.39 -8.04 2.62
N GLN A 27 -7.17 -8.19 3.70
CA GLN A 27 -8.24 -7.24 4.07
C GLN A 27 -7.68 -5.91 4.63
N LEU A 28 -6.42 -5.91 5.06
CA LEU A 28 -5.71 -4.72 5.52
C LEU A 28 -4.96 -3.99 4.40
N GLN A 29 -5.04 -4.47 3.15
CA GLN A 29 -4.47 -3.73 2.04
C GLN A 29 -5.32 -2.50 1.70
N GLY A 30 -4.66 -1.43 1.27
CA GLY A 30 -5.33 -0.21 0.84
C GLY A 30 -4.52 1.04 1.14
N VAL A 31 -5.18 2.17 1.01
CA VAL A 31 -4.62 3.50 1.30
C VAL A 31 -5.08 3.93 2.69
N TYR A 32 -4.14 4.47 3.46
CA TYR A 32 -4.34 4.94 4.81
C TYR A 32 -3.85 6.37 4.96
N ASN A 33 -4.51 7.13 5.81
CA ASN A 33 -3.98 8.37 6.35
C ASN A 33 -3.08 8.03 7.54
N PHE A 34 -1.81 8.47 7.49
CA PHE A 34 -0.83 8.27 8.53
C PHE A 34 -0.51 9.60 9.21
N GLN A 35 -0.95 9.73 10.46
CA GLN A 35 -0.93 10.96 11.25
C GLN A 35 0.13 10.91 12.35
N TYR A 36 0.74 12.06 12.60
CA TYR A 36 1.73 12.30 13.64
C TYR A 36 1.67 13.75 14.12
N ALA A 37 2.50 14.12 15.10
CA ALA A 37 2.50 15.47 15.68
C ALA A 37 2.74 16.61 14.65
N GLY A 38 3.41 16.33 13.53
CA GLY A 38 3.73 17.33 12.50
C GLY A 38 2.76 17.36 11.31
N GLY A 39 1.70 16.55 11.32
CA GLY A 39 0.72 16.52 10.24
C GLY A 39 0.26 15.12 9.87
N GLU A 40 -0.21 14.98 8.64
CA GLU A 40 -0.74 13.73 8.08
C GLU A 40 -0.31 13.59 6.62
N PHE A 41 -0.09 12.35 6.18
CA PHE A 41 0.15 12.04 4.78
C PHE A 41 -0.38 10.63 4.44
N GLU A 42 -0.52 10.34 3.15
CA GLU A 42 -0.98 9.03 2.70
C GLU A 42 0.13 7.98 2.70
N VAL A 43 -0.24 6.77 3.10
CA VAL A 43 0.57 5.56 2.99
C VAL A 43 -0.27 4.44 2.38
N SER A 44 0.39 3.40 1.90
CA SER A 44 -0.27 2.24 1.31
C SER A 44 0.28 0.96 1.91
N LEU A 45 -0.64 0.10 2.37
CA LEU A 45 -0.34 -1.29 2.71
C LEU A 45 -0.59 -2.13 1.48
N ARG A 46 0.48 -2.59 0.82
CA ARG A 46 0.42 -3.34 -0.44
C ARG A 46 0.62 -4.83 -0.21
N SER A 47 0.31 -5.62 -1.25
CA SER A 47 0.57 -7.06 -1.30
C SER A 47 2.05 -7.39 -1.07
N GLY A 48 2.32 -8.60 -0.56
CA GLY A 48 3.68 -9.04 -0.21
C GLY A 48 4.26 -8.34 1.03
N GLY A 49 3.41 -7.72 1.87
CA GLY A 49 3.87 -7.03 3.08
C GLY A 49 4.67 -5.75 2.76
N ARG A 50 4.43 -5.08 1.63
CA ARG A 50 5.15 -3.85 1.26
C ARG A 50 4.44 -2.62 1.79
N PHE A 51 5.17 -1.78 2.52
CA PHE A 51 4.72 -0.49 2.99
C PHE A 51 5.22 0.58 2.04
N PHE A 52 4.34 1.44 1.55
CA PHE A 52 4.71 2.49 0.60
C PHE A 52 4.22 3.86 1.05
N CYS A 53 5.05 4.88 0.85
CA CYS A 53 4.69 6.27 1.03
C CYS A 53 5.35 7.11 -0.06
N GLN A 54 4.54 7.81 -0.84
CA GLN A 54 5.00 8.60 -1.99
C GLN A 54 6.00 9.69 -1.59
N ASN A 55 5.78 10.34 -0.45
CA ASN A 55 6.60 11.48 0.01
C ASN A 55 7.91 11.06 0.68
N TYR A 56 8.00 9.79 1.13
CA TYR A 56 9.09 9.29 1.94
C TYR A 56 9.46 7.86 1.49
N GLN A 57 9.86 7.75 0.23
CA GLN A 57 10.16 6.48 -0.43
C GLN A 57 11.35 5.74 0.21
N GLN A 58 11.14 4.46 0.54
CA GLN A 58 12.10 3.49 1.03
C GLN A 58 11.55 2.07 0.77
N PRO A 59 12.41 1.05 0.63
CA PRO A 59 11.99 -0.34 0.60
C PRO A 59 11.52 -0.74 2.01
N ALA A 60 10.25 -0.49 2.31
CA ALA A 60 9.66 -0.69 3.62
C ALA A 60 8.70 -1.86 3.62
N ASP A 61 8.61 -2.52 4.77
CA ASP A 61 7.80 -3.70 4.96
C ASP A 61 6.81 -3.51 6.12
N TRP A 62 5.71 -4.25 6.07
CA TRP A 62 4.72 -4.32 7.13
C TRP A 62 4.26 -5.77 7.38
N SER A 63 3.86 -6.05 8.60
CA SER A 63 3.27 -7.33 9.01
C SER A 63 2.09 -7.10 9.94
N TRP A 64 1.25 -8.13 10.03
CA TRP A 64 0.05 -8.16 10.87
C TRP A 64 0.11 -9.36 11.80
N ASP A 65 -0.17 -9.13 13.08
CA ASP A 65 -0.34 -10.15 14.10
C ASP A 65 -1.82 -10.19 14.54
N PRO A 66 -2.65 -11.04 13.92
CA PRO A 66 -4.09 -11.08 14.20
C PRO A 66 -4.45 -11.32 15.67
N PRO A 67 -3.75 -12.22 16.41
CA PRO A 67 -3.97 -12.41 17.84
C PRO A 67 -3.91 -11.11 18.66
N THR A 68 -2.88 -10.29 18.44
CA THR A 68 -2.67 -9.07 19.23
C THR A 68 -3.32 -7.85 18.60
N GLY A 69 -3.76 -7.96 17.34
CA GLY A 69 -4.22 -6.84 16.56
C GLY A 69 -3.10 -5.84 16.24
N LYS A 70 -1.84 -6.29 16.18
CA LYS A 70 -0.66 -5.42 15.98
C LYS A 70 -0.22 -5.38 14.52
N ILE A 71 -0.11 -4.18 13.96
CA ILE A 71 0.67 -3.89 12.76
C ILE A 71 2.09 -3.51 13.17
N SER A 72 3.08 -4.17 12.55
CA SER A 72 4.49 -3.75 12.62
C SER A 72 4.91 -3.18 11.27
N ILE A 73 5.56 -2.01 11.25
CA ILE A 73 6.05 -1.36 10.02
C ILE A 73 7.55 -1.14 10.18
N ASN A 74 8.36 -1.65 9.26
CA ASN A 74 9.78 -1.36 9.18
C ASN A 74 10.06 -0.39 8.02
N TRP A 75 10.22 0.88 8.36
CA TRP A 75 10.39 1.96 7.40
C TRP A 75 11.87 2.37 7.20
N LYS A 76 12.78 1.43 7.47
CA LYS A 76 14.24 1.59 7.31
C LYS A 76 14.74 2.86 8.01
N LYS A 77 15.30 3.82 7.27
CA LYS A 77 15.86 5.06 7.83
C LYS A 77 14.83 5.91 8.59
N TYR A 78 13.53 5.72 8.35
CA TYR A 78 12.45 6.43 9.05
C TYR A 78 11.96 5.72 10.32
N GLY A 79 12.57 4.57 10.67
CA GLY A 79 12.32 3.84 11.90
C GLY A 79 11.36 2.66 11.76
N ALA A 80 11.14 1.97 12.88
CA ALA A 80 10.21 0.86 13.00
C ALA A 80 9.03 1.28 13.90
N TYR A 81 7.81 0.95 13.52
CA TYR A 81 6.59 1.34 14.22
C TYR A 81 5.79 0.12 14.64
N GLU A 82 5.14 0.22 15.79
CA GLU A 82 4.20 -0.76 16.30
C GLU A 82 2.87 -0.05 16.57
N LEU A 83 1.82 -0.47 15.87
CA LEU A 83 0.48 0.09 15.97
C LEU A 83 -0.50 -1.02 16.33
N ILE A 84 -1.40 -0.75 17.28
CA ILE A 84 -2.46 -1.66 17.71
C ILE A 84 -3.78 -1.20 17.10
N GLN A 85 -4.58 -2.16 16.65
CA GLN A 85 -5.92 -1.88 16.15
C GLN A 85 -6.77 -1.25 17.25
N ASP A 86 -7.35 -0.11 16.94
CA ASP A 86 -8.23 0.61 17.86
C ASP A 86 -9.58 -0.12 17.93
N LYS A 87 -9.83 -0.80 19.05
CA LYS A 87 -11.06 -1.58 19.29
C LYS A 87 -12.23 -0.71 19.74
N GLU A 88 -12.00 0.55 20.08
CA GLU A 88 -13.10 1.46 20.45
C GLU A 88 -13.79 2.03 19.20
N ILE A 89 -13.11 2.01 18.06
CA ILE A 89 -13.66 2.34 16.75
C ILE A 89 -14.23 1.05 16.12
N THR A 90 -15.34 0.56 16.69
CA THR A 90 -15.88 -0.77 16.41
C THR A 90 -17.09 -0.83 15.47
N GLU A 91 -17.65 0.31 15.07
CA GLU A 91 -18.83 0.33 14.20
C GLU A 91 -18.59 1.16 12.94
N GLY A 92 -18.81 0.54 11.77
CA GLY A 92 -18.69 1.16 10.44
C GLY A 92 -17.54 0.60 9.58
N ALA A 93 -17.36 1.19 8.39
CA ALA A 93 -16.25 0.87 7.47
C ALA A 93 -14.85 1.21 8.03
N ASP A 94 -14.80 1.82 9.23
CA ASP A 94 -13.65 2.43 9.90
C ASP A 94 -12.91 1.50 10.88
N ALA A 95 -13.25 0.20 10.93
CA ALA A 95 -12.58 -0.79 11.81
C ALA A 95 -11.08 -0.99 11.50
N ARG A 96 -10.57 -0.42 10.41
CA ARG A 96 -9.15 -0.42 10.01
C ARG A 96 -8.43 0.84 10.52
N CYS A 97 -8.60 1.12 11.81
CA CYS A 97 -7.89 2.20 12.51
C CYS A 97 -6.86 1.62 13.48
N PHE A 98 -5.69 2.25 13.55
CA PHE A 98 -4.57 1.81 14.39
C PHE A 98 -3.94 2.99 15.11
N THR A 99 -3.52 2.77 16.35
CA THR A 99 -2.77 3.75 17.14
C THR A 99 -1.54 3.10 17.72
N GLY A 100 -0.47 3.86 17.88
CA GLY A 100 0.75 3.33 18.46
C GLY A 100 1.88 4.34 18.36
N SER A 101 3.10 3.85 18.15
CA SER A 101 4.27 4.73 18.20
C SER A 101 5.46 4.19 17.41
N LEU A 102 6.49 5.02 17.31
CA LEU A 102 7.82 4.54 16.97
C LEU A 102 8.27 3.54 18.06
N LYS A 103 8.84 2.42 17.64
CA LYS A 103 9.23 1.33 18.54
C LYS A 103 10.14 1.84 19.65
N ASP A 104 9.86 1.41 20.87
CA ASP A 104 10.55 1.78 22.11
C ASP A 104 10.48 3.29 22.46
N LYS A 105 9.58 4.05 21.81
CA LYS A 105 9.42 5.51 21.97
C LYS A 105 7.95 5.93 21.98
N PRO A 106 7.20 5.61 23.06
CA PRO A 106 5.76 5.84 23.15
C PRO A 106 5.35 7.31 22.99
N GLU A 107 6.23 8.25 23.31
CA GLU A 107 6.02 9.69 23.12
C GLU A 107 5.95 10.09 21.64
N SER A 108 6.57 9.31 20.74
CA SER A 108 6.49 9.50 19.29
C SER A 108 5.29 8.74 18.73
N TRP A 109 4.09 9.15 19.16
CA TRP A 109 2.83 8.55 18.77
C TRP A 109 2.53 8.65 17.27
N ARG A 110 1.73 7.71 16.77
CA ARG A 110 1.19 7.67 15.40
C ARG A 110 -0.26 7.19 15.42
N LYS A 111 -1.06 7.67 14.47
CA LYS A 111 -2.39 7.14 14.15
C LYS A 111 -2.45 6.80 12.67
N MET A 112 -3.05 5.68 12.34
CA MET A 112 -3.25 5.24 10.97
C MET A 112 -4.73 4.90 10.77
N SER A 113 -5.43 5.64 9.93
CA SER A 113 -6.84 5.40 9.61
C SER A 113 -7.00 5.00 8.15
N PHE A 114 -7.85 4.01 7.91
CA PHE A 114 -8.14 3.57 6.57
C PHE A 114 -8.84 4.67 5.77
N LYS A 115 -8.39 4.90 4.55
CA LYS A 115 -8.91 5.94 3.65
C LYS A 115 -9.78 5.35 2.56
N ARG A 116 -9.27 4.34 1.84
CA ARG A 116 -9.94 3.69 0.71
C ARG A 116 -9.23 2.41 0.29
N ASP A 117 -9.98 1.54 -0.37
CA ASP A 117 -9.40 0.40 -1.05
C ASP A 117 -8.63 0.86 -2.29
N PHE A 118 -7.75 0.01 -2.82
CA PHE A 118 -7.13 0.25 -4.11
C PHE A 118 -8.18 0.14 -5.22
N THR A 119 -8.08 1.03 -6.21
CA THR A 119 -8.89 0.93 -7.42
C THR A 119 -8.46 -0.27 -8.25
N LYS A 120 -9.31 -0.72 -9.19
CA LYS A 120 -8.94 -1.79 -10.11
C LYS A 120 -7.72 -1.41 -10.95
N ALA A 121 -7.63 -0.17 -11.41
CA ALA A 121 -6.48 0.36 -12.14
C ALA A 121 -5.18 0.27 -11.33
N GLU A 122 -5.20 0.68 -10.04
CA GLU A 122 -4.06 0.51 -9.13
C GLU A 122 -3.63 -0.95 -9.02
N MET A 123 -4.59 -1.84 -8.74
CA MET A 123 -4.32 -3.27 -8.55
C MET A 123 -3.76 -3.94 -9.81
N GLN A 124 -4.19 -3.53 -11.00
CA GLN A 124 -3.67 -4.07 -12.25
C GLN A 124 -2.29 -3.53 -12.62
N LEU A 125 -1.95 -2.32 -12.16
CA LEU A 125 -0.63 -1.72 -12.38
C LEU A 125 0.44 -2.32 -11.43
N PHE A 126 0.07 -2.70 -10.22
CA PHE A 126 1.05 -3.23 -9.25
C PHE A 126 1.70 -4.53 -9.74
N ASP A 127 3.03 -4.51 -9.85
CA ASP A 127 3.89 -5.64 -10.25
C ASP A 127 3.39 -6.31 -11.53
N SER A 128 3.31 -5.51 -12.57
CA SER A 128 2.68 -5.89 -13.84
C SER A 128 3.60 -5.66 -15.03
N GLU A 129 3.38 -6.44 -16.08
CA GLU A 129 4.03 -6.30 -17.38
C GLU A 129 3.03 -5.77 -18.41
N TRP A 130 3.52 -4.88 -19.29
CA TRP A 130 2.73 -4.17 -20.28
C TRP A 130 3.46 -4.14 -21.62
N GLU A 131 2.69 -4.20 -22.71
CA GLU A 131 3.16 -3.89 -24.05
C GLU A 131 2.99 -2.38 -24.29
N PHE A 132 4.09 -1.62 -24.35
CA PHE A 132 4.09 -0.22 -24.75
C PHE A 132 4.12 -0.10 -26.27
N ILE A 133 3.24 0.72 -26.84
CA ILE A 133 3.04 0.92 -28.27
C ILE A 133 3.31 2.38 -28.61
N HIS A 134 4.08 2.60 -29.66
CA HIS A 134 4.36 3.91 -30.25
C HIS A 134 4.34 3.82 -31.79
N LYS A 135 4.60 4.95 -32.45
CA LYS A 135 4.53 5.05 -33.92
C LYS A 135 5.43 4.07 -34.69
N ASP A 136 6.56 3.64 -34.10
CA ASP A 136 7.56 2.82 -34.79
C ASP A 136 7.58 1.36 -34.32
N GLY A 137 6.68 0.97 -33.41
CA GLY A 137 6.62 -0.40 -32.91
C GLY A 137 6.05 -0.52 -31.50
N SER A 138 6.40 -1.65 -30.85
CA SER A 138 6.02 -1.92 -29.47
C SER A 138 7.13 -2.66 -28.73
N PHE A 139 7.15 -2.52 -27.40
CA PHE A 139 8.12 -3.17 -26.53
C PHE A 139 7.56 -3.43 -25.13
N PRO A 140 8.06 -4.46 -24.42
CA PRO A 140 7.61 -4.75 -23.07
C PRO A 140 8.20 -3.75 -22.05
N VAL A 141 7.40 -3.43 -21.04
CA VAL A 141 7.81 -2.67 -19.86
C VAL A 141 7.19 -3.27 -18.60
N LYS A 142 7.78 -2.98 -17.44
CA LYS A 142 7.32 -3.50 -16.16
C LYS A 142 7.15 -2.38 -15.14
N PHE A 143 6.09 -2.47 -14.33
CA PHE A 143 5.81 -1.55 -13.24
C PHE A 143 5.92 -2.30 -11.92
N LYS A 144 7.02 -2.09 -11.18
CA LYS A 144 7.17 -2.65 -9.83
C LYS A 144 6.51 -1.73 -8.81
N ALA A 145 5.69 -2.27 -7.92
CA ALA A 145 5.07 -1.55 -6.81
C ALA A 145 5.91 -1.64 -5.51
N ASP A 146 7.22 -1.53 -5.66
CA ASP A 146 8.18 -1.57 -4.55
C ASP A 146 8.27 -0.22 -3.81
N GLY A 147 9.29 -0.06 -2.96
CA GLY A 147 9.52 1.14 -2.17
C GLY A 147 9.79 2.43 -2.95
N TYR A 148 10.07 2.31 -4.26
CA TYR A 148 10.40 3.43 -5.15
C TYR A 148 9.50 3.51 -6.38
N ASN A 149 8.59 2.55 -6.56
CA ASN A 149 7.78 2.40 -7.76
C ASN A 149 8.64 2.38 -9.03
N HIS A 150 9.55 1.41 -9.17
CA HIS A 150 10.41 1.34 -10.35
C HIS A 150 9.62 1.09 -11.65
N PHE A 151 10.00 1.81 -12.70
CA PHE A 151 9.62 1.56 -14.08
C PHE A 151 10.80 0.89 -14.80
N ILE A 152 10.57 -0.24 -15.45
CA ILE A 152 11.62 -1.04 -16.09
C ILE A 152 11.31 -1.19 -17.57
N CYS A 153 12.29 -0.88 -18.42
CA CYS A 153 12.28 -1.19 -19.84
C CYS A 153 13.66 -1.66 -20.26
N ASP A 154 13.80 -2.95 -20.55
CA ASP A 154 15.10 -3.57 -20.81
C ASP A 154 15.73 -3.09 -22.14
N GLN A 155 14.89 -2.71 -23.11
CA GLN A 155 15.35 -2.18 -24.39
C GLN A 155 15.90 -0.75 -24.29
N PHE A 156 15.37 0.04 -23.35
CA PHE A 156 15.75 1.44 -23.15
C PHE A 156 16.02 1.68 -21.65
N PRO A 157 17.12 1.12 -21.12
CA PRO A 157 17.38 1.10 -19.70
C PRO A 157 17.71 2.51 -19.19
N SER A 158 17.08 2.86 -18.06
CA SER A 158 17.33 4.09 -17.31
C SER A 158 16.80 3.91 -15.88
N HIS A 159 17.40 4.61 -14.92
CA HIS A 159 16.82 4.72 -13.58
C HIS A 159 15.52 5.51 -13.67
N SER A 160 14.40 4.82 -13.51
CA SER A 160 13.08 5.31 -13.87
C SER A 160 12.08 4.93 -12.80
N HIS A 161 11.11 5.80 -12.56
CA HIS A 161 10.09 5.61 -11.54
C HIS A 161 8.74 6.07 -12.06
N TRP A 162 7.69 5.58 -11.41
CA TRP A 162 6.32 5.96 -11.71
C TRP A 162 5.57 6.42 -10.45
N LYS A 163 4.53 7.21 -10.68
CA LYS A 163 3.56 7.57 -9.65
C LYS A 163 2.18 7.68 -10.28
N LEU A 164 1.15 7.48 -9.47
CA LEU A 164 -0.23 7.77 -9.88
C LEU A 164 -0.63 9.14 -9.37
N GLU A 165 -1.14 9.95 -10.28
CA GLU A 165 -1.85 11.18 -9.98
C GLU A 165 -3.35 10.89 -10.02
N ASN A 166 -4.08 11.44 -9.05
CA ASN A 166 -5.50 11.16 -8.85
C ASN A 166 -5.81 9.65 -8.68
N GLY A 167 -5.00 8.93 -7.89
CA GLY A 167 -5.12 7.47 -7.71
C GLY A 167 -6.48 6.99 -7.18
N ALA A 168 -7.27 7.87 -6.57
CA ALA A 168 -8.65 7.58 -6.15
C ALA A 168 -9.66 7.57 -7.33
N SER A 169 -9.27 8.09 -8.50
CA SER A 169 -10.08 8.05 -9.72
C SER A 169 -10.14 6.64 -10.28
N ALA A 170 -11.26 6.29 -10.92
CA ALA A 170 -11.33 5.07 -11.70
C ALA A 170 -10.35 5.08 -12.88
N THR A 171 -10.07 6.26 -13.45
CA THR A 171 -9.12 6.46 -14.54
C THR A 171 -7.96 7.35 -14.09
N PRO A 172 -7.04 6.83 -13.24
CA PRO A 172 -5.94 7.63 -12.72
C PRO A 172 -4.94 7.96 -13.82
N THR A 173 -4.17 9.03 -13.61
CA THR A 173 -3.07 9.39 -14.52
C THR A 173 -1.77 8.77 -14.00
N LEU A 174 -1.18 7.90 -14.80
CA LEU A 174 0.15 7.37 -14.61
C LEU A 174 1.18 8.37 -15.12
N PHE A 175 1.99 8.89 -14.20
CA PHE A 175 3.17 9.65 -14.52
C PHE A 175 4.39 8.74 -14.49
N ILE A 176 5.20 8.78 -15.54
CA ILE A 176 6.44 8.02 -15.67
C ILE A 176 7.57 9.02 -15.86
N ASN A 177 8.56 9.00 -14.96
CA ASN A 177 9.84 9.63 -15.20
C ASN A 177 10.81 8.57 -15.72
N TRP A 178 11.12 8.64 -17.01
CA TRP A 178 11.97 7.67 -17.71
C TRP A 178 13.42 8.17 -17.86
N GLY A 179 13.91 8.92 -16.85
CA GLY A 179 15.25 9.50 -16.82
C GLY A 179 15.59 10.23 -18.12
N LYS A 180 16.60 9.74 -18.85
CA LYS A 180 17.06 10.39 -20.09
C LYS A 180 16.06 10.36 -21.25
N TYR A 181 15.02 9.53 -21.18
CA TYR A 181 13.99 9.40 -22.23
C TYR A 181 12.79 10.33 -22.02
N GLY A 182 12.82 11.14 -20.96
CA GLY A 182 11.82 12.16 -20.65
C GLY A 182 10.71 11.67 -19.72
N GLU A 183 9.68 12.49 -19.61
CA GLU A 183 8.53 12.26 -18.75
C GLU A 183 7.28 11.98 -19.58
N TYR A 184 6.43 11.09 -19.10
CA TYR A 184 5.21 10.67 -19.78
C TYR A 184 4.02 10.72 -18.84
N GLU A 185 2.86 11.06 -19.41
CA GLU A 185 1.56 11.06 -18.73
C GLU A 185 0.61 10.18 -19.53
N LEU A 186 0.09 9.13 -18.90
CA LEU A 186 -0.86 8.20 -19.49
C LEU A 186 -2.08 8.06 -18.59
N VAL A 187 -3.28 8.11 -19.15
CA VAL A 187 -4.52 7.81 -18.45
C VAL A 187 -4.75 6.31 -18.53
N ILE A 188 -4.90 5.66 -17.37
CA ILE A 188 -5.28 4.25 -17.28
C ILE A 188 -6.79 4.14 -17.40
N ASP A 189 -7.27 3.19 -18.21
CA ASP A 189 -8.69 2.89 -18.33
C ASP A 189 -9.24 2.33 -17.01
N ALA A 190 -10.55 2.48 -16.80
CA ALA A 190 -11.20 2.09 -15.54
C ALA A 190 -11.06 0.59 -15.19
N ASP A 191 -10.87 -0.25 -16.21
CA ASP A 191 -10.65 -1.67 -16.03
C ASP A 191 -9.20 -2.06 -15.68
N GLY A 192 -8.26 -1.12 -15.82
CA GLY A 192 -6.83 -1.33 -15.60
C GLY A 192 -6.11 -2.13 -16.67
N GLU A 193 -6.71 -2.36 -17.85
CA GLU A 193 -6.14 -3.22 -18.89
C GLU A 193 -5.45 -2.45 -20.03
N ASN A 194 -5.80 -1.18 -20.22
CA ASN A 194 -5.18 -0.32 -21.22
C ASN A 194 -4.85 1.06 -20.64
N MET A 195 -3.96 1.77 -21.31
CA MET A 195 -3.70 3.18 -21.03
C MET A 195 -3.28 3.93 -22.28
N THR A 196 -3.58 5.22 -22.31
CA THR A 196 -3.26 6.10 -23.45
C THR A 196 -2.71 7.44 -22.97
N GLY A 197 -1.77 8.00 -23.70
CA GLY A 197 -1.16 9.27 -23.34
C GLY A 197 0.02 9.61 -24.23
N GLY A 198 1.05 10.20 -23.66
CA GLY A 198 2.24 10.59 -24.42
C GLY A 198 3.30 11.25 -23.57
N ALA A 199 4.33 11.78 -24.23
CA ALA A 199 5.33 12.60 -23.56
C ALA A 199 4.66 13.85 -22.96
N LYS A 200 5.06 14.19 -21.74
CA LYS A 200 4.52 15.35 -21.02
C LYS A 200 4.74 16.62 -21.84
N GLY A 201 3.65 17.34 -22.09
CA GLY A 201 3.67 18.57 -22.90
C GLY A 201 3.84 18.36 -24.42
N ASN A 202 3.86 17.12 -24.90
CA ASN A 202 3.97 16.81 -26.33
C ASN A 202 3.05 15.65 -26.74
N GLN A 203 1.83 16.00 -27.16
CA GLN A 203 0.80 15.03 -27.54
C GLN A 203 1.11 14.26 -28.84
N ASP A 204 1.95 14.81 -29.73
CA ASP A 204 2.36 14.13 -30.96
C ASP A 204 3.25 12.91 -30.66
N ASN A 205 3.94 12.92 -29.51
CA ASN A 205 4.70 11.79 -29.00
C ASN A 205 3.81 10.87 -28.17
N TRP A 206 2.74 10.36 -28.79
CA TRP A 206 1.75 9.52 -28.14
C TRP A 206 2.30 8.15 -27.74
N ARG A 207 1.68 7.56 -26.72
CA ARG A 207 1.89 6.19 -26.26
C ARG A 207 0.54 5.53 -26.00
N LYS A 208 0.46 4.24 -26.28
CA LYS A 208 -0.59 3.35 -25.77
C LYS A 208 0.09 2.21 -25.03
N ALA A 209 -0.61 1.60 -24.09
CA ALA A 209 -0.14 0.34 -23.54
C ALA A 209 -1.28 -0.61 -23.27
N LYS A 210 -0.98 -1.91 -23.40
CA LYS A 210 -1.89 -3.00 -23.08
C LYS A 210 -1.24 -3.92 -22.06
N ARG A 211 -1.97 -4.23 -20.99
CA ARG A 211 -1.49 -5.11 -19.93
C ARG A 211 -1.28 -6.53 -20.47
N LYS A 212 -0.15 -7.13 -20.11
CA LYS A 212 0.19 -8.53 -20.42
C LYS A 212 -0.16 -9.46 -19.27
N GLY A 213 -0.05 -8.98 -18.04
CA GLY A 213 -0.35 -9.75 -16.84
C GLY A 213 0.42 -9.26 -15.63
N LYS A 214 0.49 -10.12 -14.61
CA LYS A 214 1.41 -9.93 -13.48
C LYS A 214 2.84 -10.22 -13.96
N MET A 215 3.82 -9.58 -13.34
CA MET A 215 5.22 -9.96 -13.51
C MET A 215 5.40 -11.39 -13.00
N ASP A 216 6.03 -12.25 -13.77
CA ASP A 216 6.46 -13.55 -13.29
C ASP A 216 7.46 -13.33 -12.15
N ASP A 217 7.14 -13.87 -10.97
CA ASP A 217 7.99 -13.83 -9.78
C ASP A 217 9.17 -14.83 -9.89
N THR A 218 9.70 -15.00 -11.11
CA THR A 218 10.94 -15.73 -11.35
C THR A 218 12.04 -14.90 -10.72
N GLY A 219 12.24 -15.13 -9.43
CA GLY A 219 13.19 -14.41 -8.60
C GLY A 219 14.52 -14.27 -9.33
N ASP A 220 14.87 -13.03 -9.66
CA ASP A 220 16.26 -12.63 -9.77
C ASP A 220 16.85 -12.82 -8.37
N VAL A 221 17.23 -14.05 -8.08
CA VAL A 221 18.25 -14.35 -7.09
C VAL A 221 19.53 -13.77 -7.70
N HIS A 222 19.74 -12.47 -7.50
CA HIS A 222 21.05 -11.88 -7.65
C HIS A 222 21.94 -12.54 -6.59
N VAL A 223 22.57 -13.64 -6.99
CA VAL A 223 23.73 -14.19 -6.32
C VAL A 223 24.80 -13.11 -6.43
N HIS A 224 24.89 -12.28 -5.40
CA HIS A 224 26.10 -11.49 -5.18
C HIS A 224 27.17 -12.48 -4.74
N ASP A 225 27.87 -13.06 -5.70
CA ASP A 225 29.22 -13.57 -5.46
C ASP A 225 30.09 -12.34 -5.12
N HIS A 226 30.45 -12.25 -3.85
CA HIS A 226 31.49 -11.37 -3.33
C HIS A 226 32.80 -12.14 -3.23
#